data_AF-A0A4C1V8I8-F1
#
_entry.id   AF-A0A4C1V8I8-F1
#
_cell.length_a   1.000
_cell.length_b   1.000
_cell.length_c   1.000
_cell.angle_alpha   90.00
_cell.angle_beta   90.00
_cell.angle_gamma   90.00
#
_symmetry.space_group_name_H-M   'P 1'
#
loop_
_entity.id
_entity.type
_entity.pdbx_description
1 polymer ?
#
loop_
_entity_poly.entity_id
_entity_poly.type
_entity_poly.pdbx_seq_one_letter_code
_entity_poly.pdbx_strand_id
1 'polypeptide(L)'
;MTEEEIQQILCIGSGRVHEILQWRFRVDKILSLWVPHNLSSEAYSARHDMLAKFKASSSRRTCNIATGDESWIYRYGPEKVVSVDPVALSKRTNAY
;
A
#
# COMPACT_ATOMS: atom_id res chain seq x y z
N MET A 1 7.09 5.69 -12.32
CA MET A 1 6.65 5.72 -13.72
C MET A 1 5.19 6.12 -13.77
N THR A 2 4.93 7.40 -13.98
CA THR A 2 3.58 7.97 -14.14
C THR A 2 3.17 7.96 -15.62
N GLU A 3 1.89 8.20 -15.91
CA GLU A 3 1.43 8.30 -17.30
C GLU A 3 2.06 9.50 -18.03
N GLU A 4 2.36 10.61 -17.34
CA GLU A 4 3.06 11.76 -17.95
C GLU A 4 4.50 11.43 -18.34
N GLU A 5 5.22 10.68 -17.50
CA GLU A 5 6.58 10.22 -17.82
C GLU A 5 6.58 9.33 -19.07
N ILE A 6 5.56 8.45 -19.21
CA ILE A 6 5.39 7.60 -20.39
C ILE A 6 5.10 8.43 -21.65
N GLN A 7 4.24 9.46 -21.53
CA GLN A 7 3.95 10.38 -22.64
C GLN A 7 5.21 11.07 -23.15
N GLN A 8 6.07 11.52 -22.24
CA GLN A 8 7.32 12.20 -22.59
C GLN A 8 8.35 11.26 -23.23
N ILE A 9 8.49 10.03 -22.71
CA ILE A 9 9.45 9.05 -23.25
C ILE A 9 9.01 8.55 -24.64
N LEU A 10 7.72 8.29 -24.80
CA LEU A 10 7.17 7.70 -26.03
C LEU A 10 6.66 8.74 -27.02
N CYS A 11 6.66 10.03 -26.67
CA CYS A 11 6.13 11.14 -27.47
C CYS A 11 4.71 10.89 -28.01
N ILE A 12 3.83 10.30 -27.18
CA ILE A 12 2.45 9.98 -27.54
C ILE A 12 1.46 10.75 -26.66
N GLY A 13 0.30 11.08 -27.24
CA GLY A 13 -0.76 11.79 -26.52
C GLY A 13 -1.33 10.97 -25.36
N SER A 14 -1.79 11.67 -24.31
CA SER A 14 -2.32 11.07 -23.08
C SER A 14 -3.43 10.04 -23.32
N GLY A 15 -4.36 10.33 -24.22
CA GLY A 15 -5.45 9.40 -24.57
C GLY A 15 -4.95 8.07 -25.15
N ARG A 16 -3.88 8.09 -25.95
CA ARG A 16 -3.26 6.87 -26.49
C ARG A 16 -2.53 6.08 -25.41
N VAL A 17 -1.84 6.76 -24.50
CA VAL A 17 -1.20 6.09 -23.35
C VAL A 17 -2.25 5.37 -22.51
N HIS A 18 -3.34 6.06 -22.18
CA HIS A 18 -4.40 5.49 -21.38
C HIS A 18 -5.06 4.29 -22.08
N GLU A 19 -5.38 4.39 -23.37
CA GLU A 19 -5.94 3.29 -24.16
C GLU A 19 -4.99 2.09 -24.20
N ILE A 20 -3.70 2.31 -24.44
CA ILE A 20 -2.70 1.24 -24.50
C ILE A 20 -2.56 0.56 -23.13
N LEU A 21 -2.44 1.32 -22.04
CA LEU A 21 -2.27 0.76 -20.70
C LEU A 21 -3.52 -0.01 -20.23
N GLN A 22 -4.70 0.58 -20.39
CA GLN A 22 -5.95 -0.02 -19.90
C GLN A 22 -6.46 -1.14 -20.80
N TRP A 23 -6.42 -0.96 -22.13
CA TRP A 23 -7.12 -1.87 -23.04
C TRP A 23 -6.20 -2.89 -23.69
N ARG A 24 -4.93 -2.52 -23.98
CA ARG A 24 -3.96 -3.43 -24.61
C ARG A 24 -3.19 -4.24 -23.57
N PHE A 25 -2.71 -3.58 -22.52
CA PHE A 25 -1.94 -4.24 -21.47
C PHE A 25 -2.78 -4.66 -20.25
N ARG A 26 -3.98 -4.11 -20.08
CA ARG A 26 -4.87 -4.38 -18.93
C ARG A 26 -4.15 -4.17 -17.60
N VAL A 27 -3.42 -3.07 -17.50
CA VAL A 27 -2.67 -2.71 -16.29
C VAL A 27 -3.65 -2.15 -15.28
N ASP A 28 -3.84 -2.89 -14.19
CA ASP A 28 -4.53 -2.37 -13.01
C ASP A 28 -3.65 -1.37 -12.27
N LYS A 29 -4.28 -0.41 -11.59
CA LYS A 29 -3.56 0.46 -10.66
C LYS A 29 -3.07 -0.37 -9.48
N ILE A 30 -1.80 -0.75 -9.52
CA ILE A 30 -1.15 -1.47 -8.43
C ILE A 30 -0.75 -0.45 -7.36
N LEU A 31 -1.35 -0.56 -6.18
CA LEU A 31 -0.85 0.12 -4.99
C LEU A 31 0.36 -0.65 -4.46
N SER A 32 1.43 0.07 -4.11
CA SER A 32 2.58 -0.55 -3.45
C SER A 32 2.18 -1.06 -2.07
N LEU A 33 2.54 -2.30 -1.76
CA LEU A 33 2.36 -2.86 -0.43
C LEU A 33 3.32 -2.17 0.55
N TRP A 34 2.82 -1.82 1.73
CA TRP A 34 3.68 -1.34 2.80
C TRP A 34 4.53 -2.49 3.33
N VAL A 35 5.84 -2.29 3.36
CA VAL A 35 6.81 -3.26 3.89
C VAL A 35 7.39 -2.69 5.19
N PRO A 36 7.34 -3.42 6.32
CA PRO A 36 7.73 -2.88 7.62
C PRO A 36 9.16 -2.35 7.70
N HIS A 37 10.09 -3.07 7.08
CA HIS A 37 11.51 -2.73 7.10
C HIS A 37 12.18 -3.10 5.79
N ASN A 38 13.11 -2.25 5.33
CA ASN A 38 14.03 -2.61 4.28
C ASN A 38 15.16 -3.47 4.88
N LEU A 39 15.20 -4.76 4.54
CA LEU A 39 16.16 -5.70 5.12
C LEU A 39 17.51 -5.61 4.40
N SER A 40 18.60 -5.71 5.17
CA SER A 40 19.91 -5.98 4.58
C SER A 40 19.97 -7.41 4.03
N SER A 41 20.90 -7.65 3.09
CA SER A 41 21.11 -9.00 2.53
C SER A 41 21.39 -10.04 3.63
N GLU A 42 22.16 -9.64 4.65
CA GLU A 42 22.47 -10.50 5.79
C GLU A 42 21.23 -10.82 6.63
N ALA A 43 20.42 -9.82 6.97
CA ALA A 43 19.17 -10.03 7.72
C ALA A 43 18.16 -10.88 6.93
N TYR A 44 18.13 -10.71 5.61
CA TYR A 44 17.32 -11.54 4.73
C TYR A 44 17.77 -13.00 4.73
N SER A 45 19.07 -13.25 4.58
CA SER A 45 19.64 -14.60 4.64
C SER A 45 19.36 -15.28 5.99
N ALA A 46 19.58 -14.56 7.10
CA ALA A 46 19.33 -15.09 8.44
C ALA A 46 17.86 -15.47 8.64
N ARG A 47 16.91 -14.67 8.13
CA ARG A 47 15.48 -14.99 8.17
C ARG A 47 15.16 -16.23 7.33
N HIS A 48 15.74 -16.33 6.15
CA HIS A 48 15.53 -17.47 5.26
C HIS A 48 16.03 -18.79 5.89
N ASP A 49 17.22 -18.78 6.48
CA ASP A 49 17.80 -19.94 7.16
C ASP A 49 17.00 -20.34 8.40
N MET A 50 16.50 -19.35 9.16
CA MET A 50 15.62 -19.59 10.31
C MET A 50 14.32 -20.27 9.87
N LEU A 51 13.66 -19.75 8.82
CA LEU A 51 12.45 -20.36 8.27
C LEU A 51 12.67 -21.77 7.72
N ALA A 52 13.82 -22.02 7.08
CA ALA A 52 14.17 -23.34 6.57
C ALA A 52 14.25 -24.39 7.70
N LYS A 53 14.78 -24.02 8.87
CA LYS A 53 14.85 -24.91 10.05
C LYS A 53 13.46 -25.36 10.52
N PHE A 54 12.45 -24.49 10.42
CA PHE A 54 11.08 -24.83 10.79
C PHE A 54 10.35 -25.63 9.70
N LYS A 55 10.61 -25.35 8.42
CA LYS A 55 10.05 -26.12 7.29
C LYS A 55 10.58 -27.56 7.22
N ALA A 56 11.84 -27.78 7.59
CA ALA A 56 12.44 -29.11 7.62
C ALA A 56 11.90 -30.00 8.75
N SER A 57 11.20 -29.40 9.74
CA SER A 57 10.62 -30.14 10.85
C SER A 57 9.15 -30.49 10.56
N SER A 58 8.86 -31.77 10.31
CA SER A 58 7.52 -32.36 10.40
C SER A 58 7.04 -32.53 11.86
N SER A 59 7.66 -31.78 12.78
CA SER A 59 7.57 -31.99 14.21
C SER A 59 6.36 -31.22 14.78
N ARG A 60 5.47 -31.96 15.44
CA ARG A 60 4.31 -31.43 16.17
C ARG A 60 4.68 -30.46 17.31
N ARG A 61 5.98 -30.26 17.59
CA ARG A 61 6.47 -29.33 18.63
C ARG A 61 6.24 -27.87 18.30
N THR A 62 6.09 -27.49 17.02
CA THR A 62 5.71 -26.11 16.66
C THR A 62 4.34 -25.73 17.23
N CYS A 63 3.45 -26.71 17.42
CA CYS A 63 2.14 -26.51 18.06
C CYS A 63 2.23 -26.18 19.57
N ASN A 64 3.39 -26.40 20.20
CA ASN A 64 3.61 -26.10 21.61
C ASN A 64 4.22 -24.71 21.84
N ILE A 65 4.44 -23.93 20.77
CA ILE A 65 4.98 -22.57 20.87
C ILE A 65 3.83 -21.64 21.29
N ALA A 66 3.95 -21.06 22.49
CA ALA A 66 3.11 -19.95 22.91
C ALA A 66 3.82 -18.63 22.56
N THR A 67 3.12 -17.75 21.83
CA THR A 67 3.61 -16.43 21.43
C THR A 67 2.70 -15.35 21.99
N GLY A 68 3.27 -14.22 22.41
CA GLY A 68 2.54 -13.01 22.78
C GLY A 68 3.22 -11.79 22.17
N ASP A 69 2.43 -10.79 21.79
CA ASP A 69 2.91 -9.48 21.34
C ASP A 69 1.95 -8.40 21.87
N GLU A 70 2.47 -7.18 22.02
CA GLU A 70 1.68 -6.05 22.50
C GLU A 70 1.10 -5.29 21.31
N SER A 71 -0.15 -4.86 21.44
CA SER A 71 -0.83 -4.08 20.41
C SER A 71 -1.47 -2.85 21.02
N TRP A 72 -1.27 -1.70 20.39
CA TRP A 72 -1.89 -0.45 20.79
C TRP A 72 -3.36 -0.44 20.37
N ILE A 73 -4.27 -0.32 21.34
CA ILE A 73 -5.71 -0.18 21.09
C ILE A 73 -6.09 1.28 21.32
N TYR A 74 -6.35 2.00 20.23
CA TYR A 74 -6.79 3.39 20.30
C TYR A 74 -8.30 3.46 20.58
N ARG A 75 -8.69 4.22 21.62
CA ARG A 75 -10.08 4.58 21.87
C ARG A 75 -10.37 5.94 21.23
N TYR A 76 -11.22 5.97 20.23
CA TYR A 76 -11.75 7.22 19.66
C TYR A 76 -12.92 7.73 20.53
N GLY A 77 -12.90 9.01 20.88
CA GLY A 77 -14.01 9.70 21.53
C GLY A 77 -15.08 10.16 20.52
N PRO A 78 -16.26 10.61 20.96
CA PRO A 78 -17.29 11.10 20.05
C PRO A 78 -16.76 12.31 19.27
N GLU A 79 -16.88 12.28 17.94
CA GLU A 79 -16.59 13.43 17.10
C GLU A 79 -17.46 14.60 17.55
N LYS A 80 -16.80 15.72 17.89
CA LYS A 80 -17.51 16.98 18.04
C LYS A 80 -18.05 17.34 16.65
N VAL A 81 -19.36 17.25 16.47
CA VAL A 81 -20.02 17.81 15.30
C VAL A 81 -19.74 19.31 15.33
N VAL A 82 -18.74 19.75 14.55
CA VAL A 82 -18.53 21.16 14.30
C VAL A 82 -19.69 21.57 13.41
N SER A 83 -20.63 22.35 13.97
CA SER A 83 -21.68 22.99 13.18
C SER A 83 -21.01 23.88 12.14
N VAL A 84 -20.98 23.41 10.89
CA VAL A 84 -20.41 24.19 9.79
C VAL A 84 -21.44 25.26 9.42
N ASP A 85 -21.06 26.53 9.55
CA ASP A 85 -21.88 27.64 9.09
C ASP A 85 -22.15 27.53 7.58
N PRO A 86 -23.41 27.58 7.12
CA PRO A 86 -23.77 27.32 5.71
C PRO A 86 -23.24 28.37 4.72
N VAL A 87 -22.67 29.48 5.21
CA VAL A 87 -22.20 30.61 4.38
C VAL A 87 -20.89 30.29 3.63
N ALA A 88 -20.07 29.36 4.12
CA ALA A 88 -18.75 29.08 3.55
C ALA A 88 -18.78 28.29 2.23
N LEU A 89 -19.89 27.62 1.90
CA LEU A 89 -20.01 26.77 0.70
C LEU A 89 -20.38 27.55 -0.57
N SER A 90 -20.80 28.81 -0.45
CA SER A 90 -21.24 29.62 -1.60
C SER A 90 -20.11 30.17 -2.48
N LYS A 91 -18.84 30.11 -2.06
CA LYS A 91 -17.73 30.78 -2.77
C LYS A 91 -16.87 29.87 -3.66
N ARG A 92 -17.22 28.59 -3.84
CA ARG A 92 -16.41 27.63 -4.63
C ARG A 92 -16.95 27.28 -6.02
N THR A 93 -18.09 27.82 -6.44
CA THR A 93 -18.59 27.66 -7.81
C THR A 93 -18.41 28.97 -8.57
N ASN A 94 -17.23 29.14 -9.19
CA ASN A 94 -17.01 29.89 -10.45
C ASN A 94 -15.49 30.09 -10.66
N ALA A 95 -14.87 29.14 -11.34
CA ALA A 95 -13.67 29.38 -12.14
C ALA A 95 -13.77 28.44 -13.35
N TYR A 96 -14.08 29.03 -14.50
CA TYR A 96 -13.95 28.44 -15.82
C TYR A 96 -12.47 28.26 -16.17
#